data_AF-A0A814CYK1-F1
#
_entry.id   AF-A0A814CYK1-F1
#
_cell.length_a   1.000
_cell.length_b   1.000
_cell.length_c   1.000
_cell.angle_alpha   90.00
_cell.angle_beta   90.00
_cell.angle_gamma   90.00
#
_symmetry.space_group_name_H-M   'P 1'
#
loop_
_entity.id
_entity.type
_entity.pdbx_description
1 polymer ?
#
loop_
_entity_poly.entity_id
_entity_poly.type
_entity_poly.pdbx_seq_one_letter_code
_entity_poly.pdbx_strand_id
1 'polypeptide(L)'
;MNLGEICVSISILRYPTNKNFLQNIQNEITYQVNRLKSHASIALWSANNENEASISKRYSGYHIPDAERPKYEEDYRLLYARTIMPLVQTLDPTRPFLLSSPSNGWETVKENYIADDPQSPVFGDVHYYNDKVDPWNYTFFPITRFLSETGLQSMASLETLLQITNDTKELAFESPLMRHRQHNIRDGQKQML
;
A
#
# COMPACT_ATOMS: atom_id res chain seq x y z
N MET A 1 16.74 13.58 4.25
CA MET A 1 16.68 12.79 3.01
C MET A 1 15.26 12.28 2.89
N ASN A 2 14.42 12.93 2.07
CA ASN A 2 13.09 12.42 1.76
C ASN A 2 13.24 11.39 0.64
N LEU A 3 13.17 10.11 0.99
CA LEU A 3 13.01 9.03 0.02
C LEU A 3 11.51 9.01 -0.32
N GLY A 4 11.15 9.71 -1.40
CA GLY A 4 9.79 9.64 -1.93
C GLY A 4 9.66 8.37 -2.77
N GLU A 5 8.90 7.41 -2.29
CA GLU A 5 8.39 6.32 -3.11
C GLU A 5 7.33 6.89 -4.06
N ILE A 6 7.50 6.66 -5.36
CA ILE A 6 6.46 6.96 -6.35
C ILE A 6 5.83 5.63 -6.75
N CYS A 7 4.72 5.30 -6.09
CA CYS A 7 3.81 4.27 -6.53
C CYS A 7 3.11 4.77 -7.81
N VAL A 8 3.17 4.01 -8.90
CA VAL A 8 2.26 4.25 -10.03
C VAL A 8 0.87 3.85 -9.53
N SER A 9 -0.07 4.81 -9.53
CA SER A 9 -1.39 4.83 -8.88
C SER A 9 -2.21 3.53 -8.93
N ILE A 10 -1.76 2.50 -8.21
CA ILE A 10 -2.38 1.20 -8.12
C ILE A 10 -2.35 0.81 -6.63
N SER A 11 -3.50 0.90 -5.98
CA SER A 11 -3.61 0.72 -4.53
C SER A 11 -4.87 -0.06 -4.19
N ILE A 12 -4.68 -1.14 -3.42
CA ILE A 12 -5.72 -1.89 -2.69
C ILE A 12 -6.98 -2.16 -3.52
N LEU A 13 -6.79 -2.71 -4.72
CA LEU A 13 -7.88 -2.99 -5.65
C LEU A 13 -7.48 -4.14 -6.58
N ARG A 14 -8.47 -4.91 -7.04
CA ARG A 14 -8.29 -5.94 -8.07
C ARG A 14 -8.48 -5.30 -9.43
N TYR A 15 -7.47 -5.39 -10.28
CA TYR A 15 -7.47 -4.77 -11.59
C TYR A 15 -7.81 -5.78 -12.69
N PRO A 16 -8.57 -5.37 -13.72
CA PRO A 16 -8.84 -6.24 -14.85
C PRO A 16 -7.57 -6.48 -15.67
N THR A 17 -7.50 -7.59 -16.38
CA THR A 17 -6.34 -7.97 -17.19
C THR A 17 -6.68 -8.16 -18.67
N ASN A 18 -7.80 -7.60 -19.11
CA ASN A 18 -8.15 -7.58 -20.53
C ASN A 18 -7.12 -6.76 -21.32
N LYS A 19 -6.99 -7.05 -22.62
CA LYS A 19 -5.95 -6.46 -23.49
C LYS A 19 -5.98 -4.93 -23.51
N ASN A 20 -7.17 -4.32 -23.52
CA ASN A 20 -7.29 -2.86 -23.56
C ASN A 20 -6.74 -2.24 -22.27
N PHE A 21 -7.03 -2.83 -21.12
CA PHE A 21 -6.50 -2.37 -19.84
C PHE A 21 -4.98 -2.52 -19.76
N LEU A 22 -4.44 -3.70 -20.13
CA LEU A 22 -2.99 -3.92 -20.12
C LEU A 22 -2.26 -2.97 -21.06
N GLN A 23 -2.79 -2.71 -22.25
CA GLN A 23 -2.21 -1.73 -23.18
C GLN A 23 -2.24 -0.31 -22.60
N ASN A 24 -3.33 0.07 -21.94
CA ASN A 24 -3.44 1.38 -21.30
C ASN A 24 -2.40 1.54 -20.18
N ILE A 25 -2.26 0.53 -19.32
CA ILE A 25 -1.24 0.52 -18.25
C ILE A 25 0.17 0.57 -18.82
N GLN A 26 0.48 -0.19 -19.88
CA GLN A 26 1.79 -0.13 -20.51
C GLN A 26 2.13 1.28 -21.03
N ASN A 27 1.15 1.97 -21.62
CA ASN A 27 1.31 3.35 -22.07
C ASN A 27 1.57 4.30 -20.89
N GLU A 28 0.79 4.16 -19.81
CA GLU A 28 0.95 4.95 -18.58
C GLU A 28 2.33 4.75 -17.95
N ILE A 29 2.74 3.50 -17.73
CA ILE A 29 4.05 3.14 -17.15
C ILE A 29 5.17 3.69 -18.02
N THR A 30 5.07 3.50 -19.34
CA THR A 30 6.09 4.00 -20.28
C THR A 30 6.24 5.51 -20.20
N TYR A 31 5.11 6.23 -20.12
CA TYR A 31 5.12 7.67 -19.96
C TYR A 31 5.74 8.08 -18.62
N GLN A 32 5.26 7.52 -17.50
CA GLN A 32 5.68 7.91 -16.16
C GLN A 32 7.15 7.60 -15.89
N VAL A 33 7.63 6.40 -16.23
CA VAL A 33 9.04 6.04 -16.03
C VAL A 33 9.95 6.94 -16.85
N ASN A 34 9.64 7.20 -18.12
CA ASN A 34 10.46 8.11 -18.93
C ASN A 34 10.45 9.56 -18.40
N ARG A 35 9.31 10.02 -17.87
CA ARG A 35 9.20 11.34 -17.25
C ARG A 35 10.01 11.46 -15.95
N LEU A 36 10.09 10.38 -15.18
CA LEU A 36 10.56 10.42 -13.79
C LEU A 36 11.97 9.83 -13.57
N LYS A 37 12.45 8.91 -14.42
CA LYS A 37 13.72 8.18 -14.20
C LYS A 37 14.98 9.06 -14.13
N SER A 38 14.93 10.29 -14.60
CA SER A 38 16.03 11.26 -14.48
C SER A 38 16.14 11.90 -13.09
N HIS A 39 15.16 11.72 -12.21
CA HIS A 39 15.17 12.28 -10.86
C HIS A 39 15.97 11.40 -9.89
N ALA A 40 17.08 11.93 -9.36
CA ALA A 40 17.92 11.23 -8.39
C ALA A 40 17.24 10.97 -7.03
N SER A 41 16.15 11.69 -6.73
CA SER A 41 15.36 11.47 -5.51
C SER A 41 14.58 10.15 -5.52
N ILE A 42 14.34 9.57 -6.70
CA ILE A 42 13.70 8.26 -6.84
C ILE A 42 14.78 7.20 -6.62
N ALA A 43 14.65 6.42 -5.55
CA ALA A 43 15.62 5.38 -5.20
C ALA A 43 15.21 3.98 -5.70
N LEU A 44 13.90 3.74 -5.85
CA LEU A 44 13.34 2.47 -6.31
C LEU A 44 11.99 2.71 -6.99
N TRP A 45 11.50 1.68 -7.68
CA TRP A 45 10.14 1.62 -8.21
C TRP A 45 9.34 0.56 -7.43
N SER A 46 8.11 0.88 -7.02
CA SER A 46 7.18 -0.10 -6.46
C SER A 46 5.92 -0.15 -7.34
N ALA A 47 5.46 -1.37 -7.66
CA ALA A 47 4.39 -1.57 -8.63
C ALA A 47 2.99 -1.28 -8.08
N ASN A 48 2.77 -1.49 -6.78
CA ASN A 48 1.47 -1.32 -6.13
C ASN A 48 1.61 -1.25 -4.61
N ASN A 49 0.52 -0.82 -3.98
CA ASN A 49 0.31 -0.87 -2.54
C ASN A 49 -0.61 -2.04 -2.14
N GLU A 50 -0.13 -2.89 -1.24
CA GLU A 50 -0.78 -4.01 -0.54
C GLU A 50 -1.47 -5.08 -1.41
N ASN A 51 -1.31 -5.07 -2.74
CA ASN A 51 -2.04 -6.03 -3.58
C ASN A 51 -1.50 -7.45 -3.44
N GLU A 52 -0.19 -7.65 -3.20
CA GLU A 52 0.36 -8.98 -2.89
C GLU A 52 -0.28 -9.53 -1.60
N ALA A 53 -0.26 -8.72 -0.54
CA ALA A 53 -0.92 -9.02 0.73
C ALA A 53 -2.40 -9.35 0.53
N SER A 54 -3.12 -8.58 -0.28
CA SER A 54 -4.55 -8.83 -0.53
C SER A 54 -4.89 -10.15 -1.21
N ILE A 55 -3.92 -10.76 -1.92
CA ILE A 55 -4.10 -12.00 -2.68
C ILE A 55 -3.48 -13.20 -1.95
N SER A 56 -2.51 -12.95 -1.08
CA SER A 56 -1.88 -13.98 -0.26
C SER A 56 -2.90 -14.73 0.61
N LYS A 57 -2.60 -16.00 0.92
CA LYS A 57 -3.49 -16.88 1.69
C LYS A 57 -3.46 -16.60 3.18
N ARG A 58 -2.30 -16.17 3.72
CA ARG A 58 -2.14 -15.95 5.17
C ARG A 58 -2.47 -14.53 5.61
N TYR A 59 -2.69 -13.61 4.69
CA TYR A 59 -3.05 -12.25 5.04
C TYR A 59 -4.53 -12.15 5.42
N SER A 60 -4.80 -11.76 6.66
CA SER A 60 -6.16 -11.72 7.23
C SER A 60 -6.95 -10.45 6.89
N GLY A 61 -6.34 -9.47 6.21
CA GLY A 61 -6.97 -8.18 5.92
C GLY A 61 -7.97 -8.23 4.75
N TYR A 62 -7.86 -9.21 3.85
CA TYR A 62 -8.72 -9.33 2.68
C TYR A 62 -9.21 -10.76 2.46
N HIS A 63 -10.51 -10.91 2.22
CA HIS A 63 -11.11 -12.21 1.93
C HIS A 63 -11.26 -12.40 0.41
N ILE A 64 -10.67 -13.49 -0.10
CA ILE A 64 -10.89 -14.01 -1.46
C ILE A 64 -11.51 -15.40 -1.32
N PRO A 65 -12.70 -15.65 -1.89
CA PRO A 65 -13.26 -17.00 -1.97
C PRO A 65 -12.29 -17.95 -2.69
N ASP A 66 -12.08 -19.14 -2.14
CA ASP A 66 -11.09 -20.10 -2.68
C ASP A 66 -11.34 -20.46 -4.15
N ALA A 67 -12.60 -20.48 -4.58
CA ALA A 67 -12.99 -20.73 -5.97
C ALA A 67 -12.51 -19.64 -6.94
N GLU A 68 -12.37 -18.39 -6.49
CA GLU A 68 -11.94 -17.26 -7.33
C GLU A 68 -10.44 -16.97 -7.23
N ARG A 69 -9.78 -17.44 -6.16
CA ARG A 69 -8.36 -17.16 -5.88
C ARG A 69 -7.41 -17.48 -7.04
N PRO A 70 -7.51 -18.64 -7.73
CA PRO A 70 -6.61 -18.95 -8.84
C PRO A 70 -6.65 -17.90 -9.96
N LYS A 71 -7.84 -17.35 -10.23
CA LYS A 71 -8.01 -16.29 -11.23
C LYS A 71 -7.31 -15.00 -10.79
N TYR A 72 -7.51 -14.57 -9.56
CA TYR A 72 -6.91 -13.33 -9.06
C TYR A 72 -5.38 -13.43 -8.93
N GLU A 73 -4.86 -14.57 -8.51
CA GLU A 73 -3.41 -14.80 -8.51
C GLU A 73 -2.83 -14.69 -9.92
N GLU A 74 -3.49 -15.27 -10.91
CA GLU A 74 -3.04 -15.21 -12.30
C GLU A 74 -3.16 -13.80 -12.88
N ASP A 75 -4.24 -13.09 -12.56
CA ASP A 75 -4.42 -11.69 -12.95
C ASP A 75 -3.34 -10.78 -12.35
N TYR A 76 -2.99 -11.00 -11.08
CA TYR A 76 -1.90 -10.30 -10.41
C TYR A 76 -0.54 -10.57 -11.08
N ARG A 77 -0.22 -11.84 -11.34
CA ARG A 77 1.03 -12.21 -12.04
C ARG A 77 1.07 -11.63 -13.45
N LEU A 78 -0.06 -11.61 -14.15
CA LEU A 78 -0.14 -11.03 -15.50
C LEU A 78 0.15 -9.53 -15.49
N LEU A 79 -0.48 -8.79 -14.58
CA LEU A 79 -0.34 -7.34 -14.50
C LEU A 79 1.04 -6.94 -13.96
N TYR A 80 1.44 -7.43 -12.80
CA TYR A 80 2.63 -6.90 -12.12
C TYR A 80 3.90 -7.61 -12.57
N ALA A 81 3.93 -8.94 -12.53
CA ALA A 81 5.15 -9.71 -12.78
C ALA A 81 5.48 -9.82 -14.28
N ARG A 82 4.47 -10.00 -15.15
CA ARG A 82 4.68 -10.20 -16.59
C ARG A 82 4.50 -8.96 -17.45
N THR A 83 3.85 -7.91 -16.94
CA THR A 83 3.62 -6.67 -17.70
C THR A 83 4.42 -5.51 -17.14
N ILE A 84 4.20 -5.12 -15.89
CA ILE A 84 4.81 -3.91 -15.32
C ILE A 84 6.30 -4.11 -15.00
N MET A 85 6.68 -5.16 -14.25
CA MET A 85 8.06 -5.42 -13.84
C MET A 85 9.05 -5.39 -15.01
N PRO A 86 8.89 -6.21 -16.07
CA PRO A 86 9.85 -6.22 -17.18
C PRO A 86 9.87 -4.89 -17.95
N LEU A 87 8.73 -4.21 -18.05
CA LEU A 87 8.65 -2.90 -18.71
C LEU A 87 9.46 -1.84 -17.96
N VAL A 88 9.28 -1.73 -16.65
CA VAL A 88 10.03 -0.77 -15.82
C VAL A 88 11.52 -1.10 -15.82
N GLN A 89 11.90 -2.36 -15.65
CA GLN A 89 13.30 -2.80 -15.67
C GLN A 89 13.98 -2.53 -17.03
N THR A 90 13.21 -2.59 -18.13
CA THR A 90 13.71 -2.22 -19.47
C THR A 90 13.91 -0.71 -19.61
N LEU A 91 12.96 0.09 -19.10
CA LEU A 91 12.97 1.55 -19.22
C LEU A 91 13.98 2.23 -18.28
N ASP A 92 14.20 1.65 -17.10
CA ASP A 92 15.14 2.10 -16.08
C ASP A 92 15.82 0.91 -15.37
N PRO A 93 16.92 0.37 -15.93
CA PRO A 93 17.66 -0.74 -15.33
C PRO A 93 18.55 -0.31 -14.15
N THR A 94 18.59 0.99 -13.80
CA THR A 94 19.54 1.53 -12.82
C THR A 94 19.04 1.46 -11.38
N ARG A 95 17.75 1.15 -11.18
CA ARG A 95 17.10 1.15 -9.87
C ARG A 95 16.43 -0.20 -9.57
N PRO A 96 16.37 -0.60 -8.29
CA PRO A 96 15.58 -1.75 -7.89
C PRO A 96 14.09 -1.57 -8.22
N PHE A 97 13.43 -2.70 -8.45
CA PHE A 97 11.98 -2.78 -8.64
C PHE A 97 11.37 -3.71 -7.59
N LEU A 98 10.37 -3.24 -6.87
CA LEU A 98 9.57 -3.98 -5.91
C LEU A 98 8.22 -4.32 -6.54
N LEU A 99 7.81 -5.59 -6.41
CA LEU A 99 6.56 -6.05 -7.01
C LEU A 99 5.33 -5.53 -6.25
N SER A 100 5.44 -5.36 -4.94
CA SER A 100 4.42 -4.86 -4.03
C SER A 100 5.10 -4.27 -2.79
N SER A 101 4.32 -3.59 -1.96
CA SER A 101 4.66 -3.13 -0.61
C SER A 101 3.43 -3.39 0.25
N PRO A 102 3.47 -4.25 1.29
CA PRO A 102 4.63 -5.02 1.74
C PRO A 102 4.93 -6.20 0.81
N SER A 103 6.18 -6.65 0.79
CA SER A 103 6.61 -7.82 0.03
C SER A 103 7.85 -8.48 0.65
N ASN A 104 8.09 -9.76 0.35
CA ASN A 104 9.34 -10.44 0.73
C ASN A 104 10.47 -10.23 -0.28
N GLY A 105 10.27 -9.38 -1.30
CA GLY A 105 11.28 -9.03 -2.30
C GLY A 105 11.69 -10.24 -3.16
N TRP A 106 12.97 -10.65 -3.10
CA TRP A 106 13.44 -11.80 -3.87
C TRP A 106 12.79 -13.12 -3.45
N GLU A 107 12.37 -13.28 -2.19
CA GLU A 107 11.68 -14.51 -1.80
C GLU A 107 10.29 -14.61 -2.41
N THR A 108 9.56 -13.49 -2.50
CA THR A 108 8.30 -13.42 -3.27
C THR A 108 8.50 -13.91 -4.70
N VAL A 109 9.62 -13.57 -5.36
CA VAL A 109 9.90 -14.05 -6.73
C VAL A 109 10.09 -15.57 -6.76
N LYS A 110 10.77 -16.16 -5.77
CA LYS A 110 10.94 -17.63 -5.67
C LYS A 110 9.63 -18.34 -5.39
N GLU A 111 8.71 -17.68 -4.71
CA GLU A 111 7.33 -18.13 -4.43
C GLU A 111 6.37 -17.84 -5.59
N ASN A 112 6.88 -17.66 -6.82
CA ASN A 112 6.07 -17.36 -8.00
C ASN A 112 5.24 -16.08 -7.85
N TYR A 113 5.93 -15.03 -7.39
CA TYR A 113 5.49 -13.63 -7.32
C TYR A 113 4.40 -13.31 -6.29
N ILE A 114 3.98 -14.28 -5.48
CA ILE A 114 3.02 -14.09 -4.40
C ILE A 114 3.51 -14.92 -3.22
N ALA A 115 4.07 -14.29 -2.19
CA ALA A 115 4.51 -15.00 -1.00
C ALA A 115 3.33 -15.57 -0.21
N ASP A 116 3.56 -16.71 0.44
CA ASP A 116 2.61 -17.29 1.40
C ASP A 116 2.35 -16.34 2.58
N ASP A 117 3.36 -15.57 2.98
CA ASP A 117 3.28 -14.51 3.99
C ASP A 117 4.12 -13.29 3.57
N PRO A 118 3.53 -12.30 2.86
CA PRO A 118 4.24 -11.11 2.39
C PRO A 118 4.51 -10.09 3.50
N GLN A 119 4.07 -10.34 4.74
CA GLN A 119 4.34 -9.52 5.93
C GLN A 119 5.41 -10.16 6.82
N SER A 120 6.22 -11.06 6.26
CA SER A 120 7.26 -11.78 7.00
C SER A 120 8.28 -10.79 7.61
N PRO A 121 8.52 -10.82 8.92
CA PRO A 121 9.43 -9.86 9.55
C PRO A 121 10.91 -10.07 9.14
N VAL A 122 11.24 -11.22 8.55
CA VAL A 122 12.63 -11.58 8.23
C VAL A 122 13.03 -11.26 6.79
N PHE A 123 12.09 -10.87 5.92
CA PHE A 123 12.31 -10.48 4.53
C PHE A 123 11.71 -9.09 4.23
N GLY A 124 12.14 -8.50 3.11
CA GLY A 124 11.63 -7.26 2.53
C GLY A 124 11.11 -6.20 3.51
N ASP A 125 9.86 -5.78 3.33
CA ASP A 125 9.22 -4.72 4.09
C ASP A 125 7.85 -5.13 4.65
N VAL A 126 7.40 -4.43 5.68
CA VAL A 126 6.18 -4.74 6.44
C VAL A 126 5.35 -3.49 6.68
N HIS A 127 4.03 -3.65 6.65
CA HIS A 127 3.05 -2.66 7.05
C HIS A 127 2.46 -3.06 8.41
N TYR A 128 2.61 -2.24 9.44
CA TYR A 128 2.13 -2.55 10.80
C TYR A 128 1.21 -1.47 11.38
N TYR A 129 -0.05 -1.86 11.61
CA TYR A 129 -1.06 -1.02 12.25
C TYR A 129 -1.75 -1.81 13.37
N ASN A 130 -1.70 -1.30 14.60
CA ASN A 130 -2.35 -1.94 15.74
C ASN A 130 -2.93 -0.87 16.68
N ASP A 131 -4.26 -0.81 16.70
CA ASP A 131 -5.09 0.12 17.47
C ASP A 131 -5.53 -0.46 18.83
N LYS A 132 -5.10 -1.69 19.17
CA LYS A 132 -5.55 -2.41 20.37
C LYS A 132 -4.46 -2.60 21.42
N VAL A 133 -3.28 -2.06 21.16
CA VAL A 133 -2.11 -2.18 22.03
C VAL A 133 -1.72 -0.82 22.56
N ASP A 134 -1.09 -0.82 23.73
CA ASP A 134 -0.45 0.39 24.24
C ASP A 134 0.71 0.78 23.30
N PRO A 135 0.64 1.93 22.61
CA PRO A 135 1.70 2.35 21.70
C PRO A 135 3.01 2.70 22.42
N TRP A 136 2.99 2.88 23.74
CA TRP A 136 4.20 3.09 24.54
C TRP A 136 4.92 1.77 24.86
N ASN A 137 4.22 0.64 24.75
CA ASN A 137 4.84 -0.65 24.91
C ASN A 137 5.48 -1.12 23.60
N TYR A 138 6.77 -0.83 23.46
CA TYR A 138 7.55 -1.14 22.27
C TYR A 138 7.57 -2.64 21.91
N THR A 139 7.25 -3.55 22.83
CA THR A 139 7.26 -5.00 22.57
C THR A 139 6.17 -5.45 21.60
N PHE A 140 5.16 -4.61 21.36
CA PHE A 140 4.11 -4.89 20.38
C PHE A 140 4.53 -4.57 18.94
N PHE A 141 5.64 -3.87 18.72
CA PHE A 141 6.10 -3.58 17.36
C PHE A 141 6.96 -4.72 16.84
N PRO A 142 6.68 -5.23 15.63
CA PRO A 142 7.48 -6.30 15.06
C PRO A 142 8.90 -5.80 14.75
N ILE A 143 9.90 -6.64 15.01
CA ILE A 143 11.27 -6.40 14.55
C ILE A 143 11.36 -6.88 13.11
N THR A 144 11.25 -5.96 12.16
CA THR A 144 11.23 -6.24 10.72
C THR A 144 12.54 -5.83 10.05
N ARG A 145 12.76 -6.24 8.80
CA ARG A 145 13.90 -5.75 7.99
C ARG A 145 13.71 -4.30 7.58
N PHE A 146 12.49 -3.95 7.19
CA PHE A 146 12.06 -2.60 6.87
C PHE A 146 10.59 -2.43 7.25
N LEU A 147 10.22 -1.28 7.82
CA LEU A 147 8.83 -0.95 8.17
C LEU A 147 8.42 0.24 7.29
N SER A 148 7.85 -0.06 6.13
CA SER A 148 7.45 0.93 5.11
C SER A 148 6.18 1.68 5.50
N GLU A 149 5.29 1.04 6.27
CA GLU A 149 4.08 1.68 6.79
C GLU A 149 3.84 1.36 8.26
N THR A 150 3.54 2.41 9.03
CA THR A 150 2.97 2.33 10.37
C THR A 150 2.35 3.68 10.73
N GLY A 151 1.38 3.70 11.64
CA GLY A 151 0.80 4.97 12.05
C GLY A 151 -0.25 4.85 13.14
N LEU A 152 -0.51 5.99 13.78
CA LEU A 152 -1.61 6.23 14.70
C LEU A 152 -2.47 7.36 14.14
N GLN A 153 -3.78 7.28 14.36
CA GLN A 153 -4.69 8.33 13.97
C GLN A 153 -4.56 9.55 14.89
N SER A 154 -4.73 10.75 14.32
CA SER A 154 -4.82 12.01 15.07
C SER A 154 -5.82 12.95 14.43
N MET A 155 -6.21 13.98 15.18
CA MET A 155 -7.06 15.06 14.66
C MET A 155 -6.23 16.13 13.96
N ALA A 156 -6.80 16.71 12.91
CA ALA A 156 -6.25 17.93 12.32
C ALA A 156 -6.25 19.08 13.33
N SER A 157 -5.39 20.08 13.10
CA SER A 157 -5.33 21.27 13.95
C SER A 157 -6.67 22.02 14.00
N LEU A 158 -6.94 22.72 15.09
CA LEU A 158 -8.14 23.56 15.21
C LEU A 158 -8.22 24.60 14.09
N GLU A 159 -7.09 25.20 13.70
CA GLU A 159 -7.03 26.15 12.59
C GLU A 159 -7.53 25.55 11.28
N THR A 160 -7.17 24.29 10.99
CA THR A 160 -7.68 23.55 9.83
C THR A 160 -9.19 23.30 9.93
N LEU A 161 -9.69 22.94 11.11
CA LEU A 161 -11.11 22.66 11.31
C LEU A 161 -11.98 23.92 11.24
N LEU A 162 -11.45 25.08 11.65
CA LEU A 162 -12.16 26.36 11.53
C LEU A 162 -12.33 26.83 10.07
N GLN A 163 -11.60 26.24 9.12
CA GLN A 163 -11.84 26.50 7.68
C GLN A 163 -13.12 25.84 7.16
N ILE A 164 -13.66 24.84 7.87
CA ILE A 164 -14.84 24.07 7.43
C ILE A 164 -16.10 24.36 8.25
N THR A 165 -15.97 24.90 9.46
CA THR A 165 -17.11 25.33 10.28
C THR A 165 -16.69 26.42 11.27
N ASN A 166 -17.58 27.38 11.51
CA ASN A 166 -17.46 28.36 12.60
C ASN A 166 -18.32 27.98 13.81
N ASP A 167 -19.14 26.92 13.73
CA ASP A 167 -19.91 26.42 14.86
C ASP A 167 -19.02 25.56 15.75
N THR A 168 -18.64 26.10 16.91
CA THR A 168 -17.82 25.40 17.89
C THR A 168 -18.46 24.11 18.43
N LYS A 169 -19.79 23.96 18.34
CA LYS A 169 -20.48 22.72 18.74
C LYS A 169 -20.19 21.58 17.77
N GLU A 170 -20.02 21.91 16.49
CA GLU A 170 -19.63 20.94 15.46
C GLU A 170 -18.15 20.54 15.57
N LEU A 171 -17.35 21.22 16.39
CA LEU A 171 -15.96 20.85 16.69
C LEU A 171 -15.83 19.91 17.89
N ALA A 172 -16.94 19.58 18.57
CA ALA A 172 -16.94 18.55 19.60
C ALA A 172 -16.57 17.18 18.98
N PHE A 173 -15.81 16.38 19.71
CA PHE A 173 -15.22 15.13 19.22
C PHE A 173 -16.25 14.17 18.57
N GLU A 174 -17.44 14.09 19.17
CA GLU A 174 -18.55 13.25 18.75
C GLU A 174 -19.68 14.06 18.09
N SER A 175 -19.38 15.20 17.50
CA SER A 175 -20.39 15.95 16.74
C SER A 175 -20.79 15.19 15.46
N PRO A 176 -21.96 15.49 14.86
CA PRO A 176 -22.32 14.97 13.54
C PRO A 176 -21.26 15.26 12.48
N LEU A 177 -20.69 16.48 12.46
CA LEU A 177 -19.62 16.83 11.53
C LEU A 177 -18.35 16.00 11.75
N MET A 178 -17.87 15.88 12.99
CA MET A 178 -16.63 15.16 13.28
C MET A 178 -16.77 13.67 12.97
N ARG A 179 -17.90 13.05 13.31
CA ARG A 179 -18.18 11.66 12.90
C ARG A 179 -18.27 11.49 11.40
N HIS A 180 -18.89 12.44 10.69
CA HIS A 180 -18.95 12.39 9.23
C HIS A 180 -17.56 12.45 8.59
N ARG A 181 -16.61 13.18 9.17
CA ARG A 181 -15.22 13.27 8.70
C ARG A 181 -14.37 12.06 9.09
N GLN A 182 -14.83 11.20 9.99
CA GLN A 182 -14.14 9.96 10.34
C GLN A 182 -14.43 8.89 9.29
N HIS A 183 -13.39 8.47 8.57
CA HIS A 183 -13.50 7.43 7.54
C HIS A 183 -12.81 6.11 7.94
N ASN A 184 -12.21 6.03 9.13
CA ASN A 184 -11.75 4.78 9.70
C ASN A 184 -12.95 3.98 10.28
N ILE A 185 -13.24 2.85 9.65
CA ILE A 185 -14.38 1.96 9.98
C ILE A 185 -14.33 1.36 11.38
N ARG A 186 -13.18 1.39 12.06
CA ARG A 186 -12.99 0.83 13.41
C ARG A 186 -13.27 1.84 14.53
N ASP A 187 -14.01 2.90 14.21
CA ASP A 187 -14.26 4.01 15.14
C ASP A 187 -12.95 4.64 15.60
N GLY A 188 -12.12 5.04 14.63
CA GLY A 188 -10.78 5.57 14.87
C GLY A 188 -10.76 6.85 15.72
N GLN A 189 -11.92 7.46 15.97
CA GLN A 189 -12.04 8.55 16.93
C GLN A 189 -11.83 8.02 18.34
N LYS A 190 -12.59 7.00 18.76
CA LYS A 190 -12.41 6.40 20.09
C LYS A 190 -11.03 5.82 20.33
N GLN A 191 -10.31 5.43 19.28
CA GLN A 191 -8.94 4.91 19.39
C GLN A 191 -7.90 5.96 19.81
N MET A 192 -8.23 7.25 19.71
CA MET A 192 -7.38 8.35 20.17
C MET A 192 -7.55 8.68 21.66
N LEU A 193 -8.55 8.08 22.33
CA LEU A 193 -8.88 8.30 23.75
C LEU A 193 -8.30 7.19 24.63
#